data_AF-A0A9D6K0F4-F1
#
_entry.id   AF-A0A9D6K0F4-F1
#
_cell.length_a   1.000
_cell.length_b   1.000
_cell.length_c   1.000
_cell.angle_alpha   90.00
_cell.angle_beta   90.00
_cell.angle_gamma   90.00
#
_symmetry.space_group_name_H-M   'P 1'
#
loop_
_entity.id
_entity.type
_entity.pdbx_description
1 polymer ?
#
loop_
_entity_poly.entity_id
_entity_poly.type
_entity_poly.pdbx_seq_one_letter_code
_entity_poly.pdbx_strand_id
1 'polypeptide(L)'
;MRDASLSWAERTFRISERGSSVRTEILAGLTTFMVGAYIIFVNPAILSFSGIPELQGLGPAFAPTLAVTCLITALLTLAYGLWANYPFLIAPGMGLNAVVAFQLIVSAGLTWQEAMGVIFLEGLAILILVLTGFRSAIMQAIPMHLKKAIGVGIGLFILIIGMVNGGIIRMSGIPTAPLTLGDYTSIPALVTFIGIALTVGLFVRKVRGALLLGILLTTLAAIALNALSNWTAYTLPGVAVVPAQIINLPDFSNLFAPFADVNGQLALFGLFAKLGLLAAVLTIFSIMLSDFFDTMGTIVGIGEQAGFVNAQGEYP
;
A
#
# COMPACT_ATOMS: atom_id res chain seq x y z
N MET A 1 -4.84 29.63 36.90
CA MET A 1 -5.61 30.51 35.97
C MET A 1 -5.07 30.55 34.54
N ARG A 2 -4.08 29.73 34.13
CA ARG A 2 -3.49 29.77 32.77
C ARG A 2 -4.18 28.88 31.72
N ASP A 3 -5.02 27.92 32.13
CA ASP A 3 -5.57 26.96 31.17
C ASP A 3 -6.76 27.48 30.36
N ALA A 4 -7.50 28.48 30.83
CA ALA A 4 -8.78 28.91 30.24
C ALA A 4 -8.67 29.54 28.84
N SER A 5 -7.48 30.03 28.44
CA SER A 5 -7.26 30.74 27.17
C SER A 5 -6.59 29.92 26.06
N LEU A 6 -6.22 28.66 26.33
CA LEU A 6 -5.60 27.79 25.34
C LEU A 6 -6.68 27.21 24.42
N SER A 7 -6.42 27.23 23.11
CA SER A 7 -7.30 26.59 22.12
C SER A 7 -7.41 25.09 22.40
N TRP A 8 -8.52 24.46 22.01
CA TRP A 8 -8.70 23.01 22.16
C TRP A 8 -7.49 22.23 21.58
N ALA A 9 -6.99 22.67 20.42
CA ALA A 9 -5.82 22.05 19.78
C ALA A 9 -4.55 22.16 20.63
N GLU A 10 -4.33 23.29 21.30
CA GLU A 10 -3.18 23.46 22.19
C GLU A 10 -3.29 22.56 23.43
N ARG A 11 -4.49 22.42 24.01
CA ARG A 11 -4.71 21.53 25.16
C ARG A 11 -4.57 20.04 24.82
N THR A 12 -5.06 19.63 23.66
CA THR A 12 -5.07 18.22 23.24
C THR A 12 -3.71 17.80 22.70
N PHE A 13 -3.10 18.59 21.80
CA PHE A 13 -1.87 18.20 21.10
C PHE A 13 -0.59 18.77 21.74
N ARG A 14 -0.72 19.71 22.69
CA ARG A 14 0.42 20.34 23.39
C ARG A 14 1.46 20.90 22.42
N ILE A 15 0.98 21.59 21.38
CA ILE A 15 1.77 22.02 20.22
C ILE A 15 2.94 22.91 20.65
N SER A 16 2.70 23.85 21.56
CA SER A 16 3.71 24.77 22.07
C SER A 16 4.70 24.08 23.01
N GLU A 17 4.25 23.11 23.82
CA GLU A 17 5.14 22.30 24.68
C GLU A 17 6.07 21.41 23.85
N ARG A 18 5.62 20.97 22.67
CA ARG A 18 6.43 20.23 21.69
C ARG A 18 7.33 21.15 20.85
N GLY A 19 7.34 22.46 21.09
CA GLY A 19 8.16 23.44 20.39
C GLY A 19 7.73 23.72 18.95
N SER A 20 6.47 23.45 18.61
CA SER A 20 5.92 23.61 17.25
C SER A 20 4.90 24.76 17.17
N SER A 21 4.36 25.00 15.97
CA SER A 21 3.30 25.99 15.72
C SER A 21 2.20 25.38 14.85
N VAL A 22 0.97 25.89 14.94
CA VAL A 22 -0.16 25.41 14.11
C VAL A 22 0.19 25.42 12.61
N ARG A 23 0.90 26.46 12.15
CA ARG A 23 1.37 26.55 10.77
C ARG A 23 2.35 25.43 10.43
N THR A 24 3.29 25.14 11.33
CA THR A 24 4.27 24.06 11.17
C THR A 24 3.59 22.70 11.10
N GLU A 25 2.64 22.43 12.00
CA GLU A 25 1.87 21.17 12.04
C GLU A 25 1.07 20.94 10.75
N ILE A 26 0.37 21.97 10.25
CA ILE A 26 -0.36 21.87 8.98
C ILE A 26 0.61 21.56 7.82
N LEU A 27 1.75 22.24 7.78
CA LEU A 27 2.74 22.03 6.72
C LEU A 27 3.42 20.66 6.82
N ALA A 28 3.65 20.17 8.03
CA ALA A 28 4.17 18.84 8.31
C ALA A 28 3.17 17.76 7.88
N GLY A 29 1.90 17.89 8.28
CA GLY A 29 0.82 16.99 7.86
C GLY A 29 0.66 16.94 6.34
N LEU A 30 0.67 18.10 5.66
CA LEU A 30 0.64 18.17 4.20
C LEU A 30 1.87 17.50 3.58
N THR A 31 3.05 17.68 4.17
CA THR A 31 4.28 17.04 3.68
C THR A 31 4.19 15.52 3.82
N THR A 32 3.74 15.01 4.97
CA THR A 32 3.53 13.58 5.22
C THR A 32 2.50 13.00 4.26
N PHE A 33 1.38 13.70 4.02
CA PHE A 33 0.39 13.32 3.02
C PHE A 33 1.02 13.22 1.63
N MET A 34 1.75 14.25 1.19
CA MET A 34 2.39 14.26 -0.13
C MET A 34 3.42 13.13 -0.31
N VAL A 35 4.11 12.75 0.75
CA VAL A 35 5.05 11.60 0.74
C VAL A 35 4.31 10.28 0.62
N GLY A 36 3.19 10.09 1.35
CA GLY A 36 2.39 8.87 1.33
C GLY A 36 1.36 8.77 0.19
N ALA A 37 1.07 9.86 -0.52
CA ALA A 37 -0.03 9.94 -1.50
C ALA A 37 0.10 8.96 -2.68
N TYR A 38 1.30 8.44 -2.97
CA TYR A 38 1.47 7.43 -4.01
C TYR A 38 0.66 6.14 -3.71
N ILE A 39 0.40 5.85 -2.43
CA ILE A 39 -0.38 4.69 -1.97
C ILE A 39 -1.78 4.69 -2.57
N ILE A 40 -2.37 5.87 -2.79
CA ILE A 40 -3.70 6.06 -3.39
C ILE A 40 -3.83 5.34 -4.73
N PHE A 41 -2.74 5.28 -5.51
CA PHE A 41 -2.72 4.66 -6.84
C PHE A 41 -2.05 3.30 -6.82
N VAL A 42 -0.95 3.15 -6.08
CA VAL A 42 -0.15 1.92 -6.11
C VAL A 42 -0.85 0.77 -5.39
N ASN A 43 -1.51 1.00 -4.25
CA ASN A 43 -2.21 -0.09 -3.55
C ASN A 43 -3.35 -0.69 -4.41
N PRO A 44 -4.29 0.12 -4.94
CA PRO A 44 -5.33 -0.41 -5.82
C PRO A 44 -4.77 -1.02 -7.11
N ALA A 45 -3.69 -0.47 -7.69
CA ALA A 45 -3.08 -1.02 -8.89
C ALA A 45 -2.52 -2.44 -8.66
N ILE A 46 -1.88 -2.68 -7.51
CA ILE A 46 -1.36 -4.00 -7.15
C ILE A 46 -2.51 -4.97 -6.91
N LEU A 47 -3.48 -4.59 -6.06
CA LEU A 47 -4.57 -5.49 -5.69
C LEU A 47 -5.49 -5.80 -6.88
N SER A 48 -5.73 -4.85 -7.77
CA SER A 48 -6.58 -5.04 -8.95
C SER A 48 -5.86 -5.67 -10.14
N PHE A 49 -4.58 -6.06 -9.99
CA PHE A 49 -3.71 -6.54 -11.08
C PHE A 49 -3.69 -5.62 -12.30
N SER A 50 -3.67 -4.30 -12.05
CA SER A 50 -3.70 -3.30 -13.11
C SER A 50 -2.49 -3.50 -14.03
N GLY A 51 -2.77 -3.59 -15.34
CA GLY A 51 -1.76 -3.78 -16.37
C GLY A 51 -1.32 -5.23 -16.65
N ILE A 52 -1.86 -6.22 -15.93
CA ILE A 52 -1.60 -7.65 -16.20
C ILE A 52 -2.87 -8.29 -16.79
N PRO A 53 -3.02 -8.37 -18.12
CA PRO A 53 -4.25 -8.84 -18.78
C PRO A 53 -4.74 -10.20 -18.27
N GLU A 54 -3.83 -11.11 -17.98
CA GLU A 54 -4.12 -12.49 -17.58
C GLU A 54 -4.74 -12.58 -16.17
N LEU A 55 -4.52 -11.57 -15.33
CA LEU A 55 -4.98 -11.54 -13.94
C LEU A 55 -6.10 -10.51 -13.70
N GLN A 56 -6.52 -9.79 -14.75
CA GLN A 56 -7.60 -8.82 -14.65
C GLN A 56 -8.91 -9.52 -14.23
N GLY A 57 -9.55 -8.98 -13.19
CA GLY A 57 -10.80 -9.51 -12.64
C GLY A 57 -10.64 -10.51 -11.49
N LEU A 58 -9.42 -11.00 -11.20
CA LEU A 58 -9.17 -11.82 -10.01
C LEU A 58 -9.13 -10.99 -8.72
N GLY A 59 -8.70 -9.74 -8.84
CA GLY A 59 -8.58 -8.78 -7.75
C GLY A 59 -9.81 -7.88 -7.60
N PRO A 60 -9.90 -7.12 -6.50
CA PRO A 60 -10.97 -6.13 -6.33
C PRO A 60 -10.87 -5.03 -7.39
N ALA A 61 -12.00 -4.44 -7.74
CA ALA A 61 -12.02 -3.33 -8.70
C ALA A 61 -11.23 -2.12 -8.18
N PHE A 62 -10.50 -1.46 -9.08
CA PHE A 62 -9.56 -0.38 -8.75
C PHE A 62 -10.25 0.79 -8.01
N ALA A 63 -11.37 1.29 -8.54
CA ALA A 63 -12.06 2.46 -8.01
C ALA A 63 -12.58 2.27 -6.57
N PRO A 64 -13.33 1.20 -6.24
CA PRO A 64 -13.73 0.98 -4.86
C PRO A 64 -12.56 0.65 -3.92
N THR A 65 -11.50 -0.02 -4.41
CA THR A 65 -10.30 -0.26 -3.60
C THR A 65 -9.59 1.05 -3.24
N LEU A 66 -9.51 1.99 -4.18
CA LEU A 66 -8.98 3.33 -3.95
C LEU A 66 -9.79 4.08 -2.88
N ALA A 67 -11.12 4.10 -3.04
CA ALA A 67 -12.02 4.82 -2.14
C ALA A 67 -11.95 4.24 -0.71
N VAL A 68 -12.00 2.92 -0.56
CA VAL A 68 -11.86 2.24 0.74
C VAL A 68 -10.48 2.48 1.35
N THR A 69 -9.40 2.40 0.56
CA THR A 69 -8.04 2.70 1.04
C THR A 69 -7.96 4.11 1.61
N CYS A 70 -8.45 5.11 0.87
CA CYS A 70 -8.43 6.51 1.31
C CYS A 70 -9.27 6.72 2.57
N LEU A 71 -10.48 6.15 2.62
CA LEU A 71 -11.39 6.27 3.75
C LEU A 71 -10.78 5.68 5.02
N ILE A 72 -10.32 4.43 4.97
CA ILE A 72 -9.77 3.72 6.13
C ILE A 72 -8.46 4.37 6.60
N THR A 73 -7.56 4.74 5.68
CA THR A 73 -6.32 5.48 5.99
C THR A 73 -6.64 6.79 6.71
N ALA A 74 -7.61 7.57 6.21
CA ALA A 74 -8.01 8.82 6.82
C ALA A 74 -8.62 8.61 8.22
N LEU A 75 -9.54 7.65 8.37
CA LEU A 75 -10.19 7.36 9.66
C LEU A 75 -9.19 6.87 10.69
N LEU A 76 -8.30 5.94 10.34
CA LEU A 76 -7.30 5.41 11.27
C LEU A 76 -6.24 6.43 11.62
N THR A 77 -5.77 7.23 10.65
CA THR A 77 -4.83 8.34 10.91
C THR A 77 -5.46 9.38 11.83
N LEU A 78 -6.73 9.73 11.61
CA LEU A 78 -7.46 10.65 12.49
C LEU A 78 -7.67 10.07 13.89
N ALA A 79 -8.07 8.81 14.00
CA ALA A 79 -8.26 8.14 15.29
C ALA A 79 -6.93 8.07 16.06
N TYR A 80 -5.84 7.72 15.39
CA TYR A 80 -4.52 7.66 16.01
C TYR A 80 -4.03 9.06 16.44
N GLY A 81 -4.23 10.06 15.60
CA GLY A 81 -3.92 11.46 15.94
C GLY A 81 -4.75 11.97 17.12
N LEU A 82 -6.06 11.73 17.15
CA LEU A 82 -6.96 12.28 18.17
C LEU A 82 -6.94 11.52 19.50
N TRP A 83 -6.80 10.18 19.47
CA TRP A 83 -6.82 9.35 20.67
C TRP A 83 -5.43 9.05 21.21
N ALA A 84 -4.48 8.68 20.34
CA ALA A 84 -3.12 8.36 20.76
C ALA A 84 -2.20 9.59 20.79
N ASN A 85 -2.60 10.70 20.16
CA ASN A 85 -1.86 11.97 20.15
C ASN A 85 -0.44 11.85 19.57
N TYR A 86 -0.28 10.97 18.57
CA TYR A 86 0.96 10.77 17.85
C TYR A 86 0.83 11.14 16.35
N PRO A 87 1.84 11.79 15.76
CA PRO A 87 1.80 12.32 14.40
C PRO A 87 2.19 11.28 13.33
N PHE A 88 1.57 10.11 13.34
CA PHE A 88 1.84 9.05 12.35
C PHE A 88 0.75 8.96 11.29
N LEU A 89 1.16 8.80 10.03
CA LEU A 89 0.28 8.39 8.96
C LEU A 89 0.06 6.88 9.05
N ILE A 90 -1.19 6.47 9.22
CA ILE A 90 -1.57 5.05 9.16
C ILE A 90 -2.07 4.76 7.76
N ALA A 91 -1.35 3.89 7.04
CA ALA A 91 -1.66 3.46 5.69
C ALA A 91 -1.40 1.94 5.56
N PRO A 92 -1.90 1.29 4.48
CA PRO A 92 -1.65 -0.13 4.24
C PRO A 92 -0.16 -0.46 4.14
N GLY A 93 0.23 -1.61 4.71
CA GLY A 93 1.58 -2.17 4.58
C GLY A 93 1.92 -2.48 3.13
N MET A 94 2.63 -1.57 2.46
CA MET A 94 2.87 -1.65 1.02
C MET A 94 3.66 -2.90 0.60
N GLY A 95 4.45 -3.50 1.51
CA GLY A 95 5.12 -4.77 1.28
C GLY A 95 4.17 -5.97 1.26
N LEU A 96 3.07 -5.94 2.02
CA LEU A 96 2.12 -7.05 2.14
C LEU A 96 1.11 -7.10 1.01
N ASN A 97 0.84 -5.98 0.33
CA ASN A 97 -0.12 -5.93 -0.78
C ASN A 97 0.20 -6.93 -1.89
N ALA A 98 1.49 -7.16 -2.17
CA ALA A 98 1.92 -8.15 -3.14
C ALA A 98 1.76 -9.59 -2.62
N VAL A 99 1.92 -9.84 -1.32
CA VAL A 99 1.62 -11.16 -0.73
C VAL A 99 0.14 -11.46 -0.90
N VAL A 100 -0.73 -10.50 -0.62
CA VAL A 100 -2.18 -10.66 -0.83
C VAL A 100 -2.48 -10.92 -2.31
N ALA A 101 -2.01 -10.06 -3.20
CA ALA A 101 -2.31 -10.17 -4.63
C ALA A 101 -1.76 -11.47 -5.23
N PHE A 102 -0.48 -11.76 -5.04
CA PHE A 102 0.17 -12.81 -5.82
C PHE A 102 0.29 -14.13 -5.06
N GLN A 103 0.50 -14.11 -3.76
CA GLN A 103 0.59 -15.34 -2.98
C GLN A 103 -0.79 -15.89 -2.64
N LEU A 104 -1.70 -15.05 -2.11
CA LEU A 104 -3.02 -15.52 -1.69
C LEU A 104 -3.98 -15.70 -2.87
N ILE A 105 -4.13 -14.67 -3.71
CA ILE A 105 -5.13 -14.70 -4.77
C ILE A 105 -4.64 -15.55 -5.94
N VAL A 106 -3.47 -15.24 -6.51
CA VAL A 106 -2.97 -15.96 -7.69
C VAL A 106 -2.45 -17.36 -7.34
N SER A 107 -1.47 -17.46 -6.44
CA SER A 107 -0.77 -18.74 -6.20
C SER A 107 -1.61 -19.72 -5.40
N ALA A 108 -2.32 -19.25 -4.37
CA ALA A 108 -3.17 -20.09 -3.53
C ALA A 108 -4.62 -20.22 -4.03
N GLY A 109 -5.00 -19.49 -5.11
CA GLY A 109 -6.32 -19.59 -5.74
C GLY A 109 -7.48 -19.08 -4.87
N LEU A 110 -7.18 -18.25 -3.86
CA LEU A 110 -8.22 -17.59 -3.07
C LEU A 110 -8.92 -16.53 -3.91
N THR A 111 -10.21 -16.33 -3.69
CA THR A 111 -10.86 -15.10 -4.14
C THR A 111 -10.29 -13.93 -3.37
N TRP A 112 -10.34 -12.73 -3.93
CA TRP A 112 -9.83 -11.56 -3.23
C TRP A 112 -10.56 -11.30 -1.90
N GLN A 113 -11.84 -11.64 -1.80
CA GLN A 113 -12.60 -11.57 -0.55
C GLN A 113 -12.07 -12.57 0.50
N GLU A 114 -11.77 -13.81 0.09
CA GLU A 114 -11.17 -14.82 0.97
C GLU A 114 -9.78 -14.39 1.43
N ALA A 115 -8.99 -13.78 0.53
CA ALA A 115 -7.69 -13.20 0.87
C ALA A 115 -7.81 -12.04 1.88
N MET A 116 -8.84 -11.17 1.73
CA MET A 116 -9.17 -10.17 2.76
C MET A 116 -9.59 -10.81 4.08
N GLY A 117 -10.23 -11.98 4.05
CA GLY A 117 -10.52 -12.81 5.22
C GLY A 117 -9.26 -13.22 5.98
N VAL A 118 -8.20 -13.62 5.26
CA VAL A 118 -6.90 -13.93 5.88
C VAL A 118 -6.35 -12.70 6.61
N ILE A 119 -6.36 -11.52 5.97
CA ILE A 119 -5.89 -10.26 6.57
C ILE A 119 -6.73 -9.86 7.79
N PHE A 120 -8.04 -10.06 7.73
CA PHE A 120 -8.91 -9.78 8.87
C PHE A 120 -8.60 -10.67 10.08
N LEU A 121 -8.44 -11.98 9.87
CA LEU A 121 -8.11 -12.94 10.94
C LEU A 121 -6.70 -12.71 11.49
N GLU A 122 -5.76 -12.34 10.63
CA GLU A 122 -4.41 -11.96 11.00
C GLU A 122 -4.41 -10.72 11.91
N GLY A 123 -5.12 -9.65 11.54
CA GLY A 123 -5.27 -8.46 12.39
C GLY A 123 -5.93 -8.77 13.74
N LEU A 124 -6.91 -9.69 13.77
CA LEU A 124 -7.51 -10.18 15.02
C LEU A 124 -6.50 -10.95 15.88
N ALA A 125 -5.65 -11.77 15.26
CA ALA A 125 -4.59 -12.48 15.95
C ALA A 125 -3.56 -11.51 16.55
N ILE A 126 -3.14 -10.48 15.80
CA ILE A 126 -2.26 -9.42 16.33
C ILE A 126 -2.92 -8.70 17.50
N LEU A 127 -4.19 -8.33 17.39
CA LEU A 127 -4.92 -7.67 18.47
C LEU A 127 -4.86 -8.49 19.77
N ILE A 128 -5.13 -9.80 19.68
CA ILE A 128 -5.06 -10.72 20.82
C ILE A 128 -3.64 -10.79 21.38
N LEU A 129 -2.62 -10.87 20.52
CA LEU A 129 -1.22 -10.93 20.94
C LEU A 129 -0.74 -9.66 21.65
N VAL A 130 -1.17 -8.50 21.16
CA VAL A 130 -0.87 -7.20 21.77
C VAL A 130 -1.54 -7.10 23.14
N LEU A 131 -2.82 -7.49 23.24
CA LEU A 131 -3.56 -7.47 24.51
C LEU A 131 -3.01 -8.47 25.55
N THR A 132 -2.43 -9.59 25.11
CA THR A 132 -1.86 -10.62 25.99
C THR A 132 -0.39 -10.39 26.33
N GLY A 133 0.26 -9.37 25.73
CA GLY A 133 1.66 -9.05 25.99
C GLY A 133 2.68 -10.04 25.40
N PHE A 134 2.23 -11.02 24.59
CA PHE A 134 3.08 -12.08 24.01
C PHE A 134 3.94 -11.60 22.82
N ARG A 135 3.89 -10.30 22.48
CA ARG A 135 4.59 -9.68 21.35
C ARG A 135 6.10 -9.95 21.32
N SER A 136 6.72 -10.07 22.49
CA SER A 136 8.17 -10.25 22.65
C SER A 136 8.65 -11.68 22.37
N ALA A 137 7.82 -12.70 22.60
CA ALA A 137 8.16 -14.09 22.33
C ALA A 137 8.23 -14.39 20.83
N ILE A 138 7.32 -13.78 20.06
CA ILE A 138 7.29 -13.88 18.60
C ILE A 138 8.55 -13.25 17.97
N MET A 139 9.04 -12.16 18.57
CA MET A 139 10.21 -11.45 18.05
C MET A 139 11.47 -12.30 18.02
N GLN A 140 11.62 -13.19 18.99
CA GLN A 140 12.79 -14.05 19.15
C GLN A 140 12.75 -15.30 18.26
N ALA A 141 11.56 -15.68 17.75
CA ALA A 141 11.37 -16.94 17.04
C ALA A 141 11.78 -16.90 15.56
N ILE A 142 11.77 -15.73 14.91
CA ILE A 142 12.07 -15.62 13.48
C ILE A 142 13.33 -14.80 13.22
N PRO A 143 14.36 -15.38 12.56
CA PRO A 143 15.57 -14.68 12.18
C PRO A 143 15.27 -13.46 11.33
N MET A 144 15.91 -12.33 11.66
CA MET A 144 15.77 -11.06 10.92
C MET A 144 16.07 -11.21 9.41
N HIS A 145 16.90 -12.17 9.06
CA HIS A 145 17.39 -12.42 7.71
C HIS A 145 16.26 -12.90 6.78
N LEU A 146 15.36 -13.76 7.29
CA LEU A 146 14.24 -14.29 6.52
C LEU A 146 13.22 -13.19 6.18
N LYS A 147 12.96 -12.29 7.13
CA LYS A 147 12.07 -11.14 6.95
C LYS A 147 12.58 -10.19 5.88
N LYS A 148 13.88 -9.87 5.93
CA LYS A 148 14.53 -9.03 4.91
C LYS A 148 14.48 -9.68 3.53
N ALA A 149 14.69 -10.99 3.43
CA ALA A 149 14.63 -11.71 2.16
C ALA A 149 13.23 -11.67 1.53
N ILE A 150 12.17 -11.81 2.32
CA ILE A 150 10.77 -11.71 1.86
C ILE A 150 10.52 -10.30 1.28
N GLY A 151 10.87 -9.24 2.01
CA GLY A 151 10.70 -7.87 1.55
C GLY A 151 11.46 -7.56 0.25
N VAL A 152 12.71 -8.03 0.12
CA VAL A 152 13.50 -7.87 -1.12
C VAL A 152 12.88 -8.63 -2.29
N GLY A 153 12.47 -9.89 -2.09
CA GLY A 153 11.83 -10.70 -3.13
C GLY A 153 10.55 -10.05 -3.66
N ILE A 154 9.71 -9.53 -2.76
CA ILE A 154 8.50 -8.80 -3.12
C ILE A 154 8.81 -7.51 -3.88
N GLY A 155 9.78 -6.72 -3.42
CA GLY A 155 10.18 -5.48 -4.10
C GLY A 155 10.66 -5.73 -5.54
N LEU A 156 11.48 -6.77 -5.75
CA LEU A 156 11.91 -7.19 -7.08
C LEU A 156 10.74 -7.66 -7.95
N PHE A 157 9.75 -8.34 -7.35
CA PHE A 157 8.58 -8.78 -8.08
C PHE A 157 7.67 -7.60 -8.51
N ILE A 158 7.43 -6.63 -7.63
CA ILE A 158 6.70 -5.39 -7.97
C ILE A 158 7.44 -4.61 -9.05
N LEU A 159 8.78 -4.57 -9.00
CA LEU A 159 9.60 -3.96 -10.04
C LEU A 159 9.37 -4.63 -11.39
N ILE A 160 9.34 -5.98 -11.45
CA ILE A 160 9.04 -6.73 -12.67
C ILE A 160 7.67 -6.35 -13.22
N ILE A 161 6.64 -6.27 -12.36
CA ILE A 161 5.29 -5.84 -12.79
C ILE A 161 5.33 -4.42 -13.36
N GLY A 162 6.03 -3.50 -12.68
CA GLY A 162 6.22 -2.13 -13.17
C GLY A 162 6.90 -2.10 -14.55
N MET A 163 7.91 -2.95 -14.76
CA MET A 163 8.60 -3.07 -16.06
C MET A 163 7.70 -3.68 -17.15
N VAL A 164 6.83 -4.64 -16.81
CA VAL A 164 5.83 -5.21 -17.74
C VAL A 164 4.82 -4.13 -18.14
N ASN A 165 4.21 -3.48 -17.16
CA ASN A 165 3.21 -2.43 -17.37
C ASN A 165 3.78 -1.22 -18.13
N GLY A 166 5.05 -0.90 -17.87
CA GLY A 166 5.77 0.16 -18.55
C GLY A 166 6.27 -0.22 -19.96
N GLY A 167 6.09 -1.47 -20.39
CA GLY A 167 6.54 -1.94 -21.71
C GLY A 167 8.05 -2.14 -21.86
N ILE A 168 8.81 -2.13 -20.76
CA ILE A 168 10.26 -2.41 -20.75
C ILE A 168 10.51 -3.91 -20.96
N ILE A 169 9.65 -4.75 -20.38
CA ILE A 169 9.64 -6.20 -20.58
C ILE A 169 8.24 -6.64 -20.98
N ARG A 170 8.12 -7.81 -21.60
CA ARG A 170 6.83 -8.42 -21.99
C ARG A 170 6.79 -9.87 -21.56
N MET A 171 5.61 -10.34 -21.18
CA MET A 171 5.40 -11.77 -20.99
C MET A 171 5.43 -12.45 -22.35
N SER A 172 6.28 -13.47 -22.50
CA SER A 172 6.48 -14.14 -23.80
C SER A 172 5.40 -15.17 -24.12
N GLY A 173 4.64 -15.61 -23.10
CA GLY A 173 3.74 -16.76 -23.18
C GLY A 173 4.47 -18.12 -23.25
N ILE A 174 5.81 -18.14 -23.25
CA ILE A 174 6.63 -19.34 -23.31
C ILE A 174 6.98 -19.79 -21.88
N PRO A 175 6.60 -21.02 -21.46
CA PRO A 175 6.84 -21.51 -20.09
C PRO A 175 8.31 -21.52 -19.66
N THR A 176 9.24 -21.72 -20.61
CA THR A 176 10.68 -21.81 -20.35
C THR A 176 11.39 -20.45 -20.34
N ALA A 177 10.73 -19.40 -20.86
CA ALA A 177 11.27 -18.05 -20.92
C ALA A 177 10.14 -17.05 -20.68
N PRO A 178 9.58 -16.99 -19.45
CA PRO A 178 8.33 -16.26 -19.17
C PRO A 178 8.43 -14.76 -19.47
N LEU A 179 9.64 -14.19 -19.48
CA LEU A 179 9.90 -12.79 -19.77
C LEU A 179 10.75 -12.63 -21.03
N THR A 180 10.39 -11.66 -21.85
CA THR A 180 11.13 -11.19 -23.03
C THR A 180 11.32 -9.68 -22.95
N LEU A 181 12.28 -9.16 -23.72
CA LEU A 181 12.46 -7.71 -23.81
C LEU A 181 11.25 -7.07 -24.49
N GLY A 182 10.82 -5.93 -23.97
CA GLY A 182 9.80 -5.11 -24.60
C GLY A 182 10.33 -4.37 -25.82
N ASP A 183 9.42 -3.70 -26.52
CA ASP A 183 9.78 -2.80 -27.60
C ASP A 183 10.18 -1.44 -27.02
N TYR A 184 11.49 -1.17 -26.98
CA TYR A 184 12.03 0.08 -26.45
C TYR A 184 11.73 1.30 -27.31
N THR A 185 11.31 1.11 -28.56
CA THR A 185 10.87 2.20 -29.44
C THR A 185 9.41 2.58 -29.19
N SER A 186 8.68 1.77 -28.41
CA SER A 186 7.30 2.04 -28.08
C SER A 186 7.15 3.26 -27.15
N ILE A 187 6.08 4.03 -27.35
CA ILE A 187 5.73 5.19 -26.52
C ILE A 187 5.63 4.81 -25.01
N PRO A 188 5.00 3.68 -24.61
CA PRO A 188 4.96 3.28 -23.21
C PRO A 188 6.35 3.10 -22.56
N ALA A 189 7.29 2.46 -23.26
CA ALA A 189 8.64 2.24 -22.78
C ALA A 189 9.40 3.57 -22.60
N LEU A 190 9.32 4.46 -23.60
CA LEU A 190 9.93 5.79 -23.53
C LEU A 190 9.37 6.62 -22.37
N VAL A 191 8.05 6.63 -22.19
CA VAL A 191 7.38 7.33 -21.08
C VAL A 191 7.84 6.78 -19.74
N THR A 192 8.03 5.46 -19.64
CA THR A 192 8.49 4.82 -18.41
C THR A 192 9.94 5.21 -18.09
N PHE A 193 10.84 5.21 -19.07
CA PHE A 193 12.22 5.67 -18.86
C PHE A 193 12.30 7.13 -18.43
N ILE A 194 11.54 8.01 -19.11
CA ILE A 194 11.46 9.43 -18.76
C ILE A 194 10.86 9.59 -17.36
N GLY A 195 9.81 8.85 -17.03
CA GLY A 195 9.15 8.90 -15.73
C GLY A 195 10.04 8.44 -14.57
N ILE A 196 10.82 7.37 -14.77
CA ILE A 196 11.82 6.91 -13.80
C ILE A 196 12.90 7.98 -13.62
N ALA A 197 13.47 8.50 -14.72
CA ALA A 197 14.51 9.53 -14.65
C ALA A 197 14.02 10.80 -13.96
N LEU A 198 12.78 11.23 -14.25
CA LEU A 198 12.13 12.36 -13.61
C LEU A 198 11.94 12.12 -12.10
N THR A 199 11.38 10.96 -11.74
CA THR A 199 11.11 10.61 -10.34
C THR A 199 12.40 10.53 -9.53
N VAL A 200 13.44 9.88 -10.06
CA VAL A 200 14.78 9.82 -9.44
C VAL A 200 15.37 11.22 -9.34
N GLY A 201 15.26 12.05 -10.37
CA GLY A 201 15.75 13.43 -10.36
C GLY A 201 15.06 14.33 -9.32
N LEU A 202 13.76 14.13 -9.08
CA LEU A 202 13.01 14.82 -8.02
C LEU A 202 13.39 14.28 -6.64
N PHE A 203 13.58 12.95 -6.53
CA PHE A 203 13.93 12.29 -5.28
C PHE A 203 15.33 12.67 -4.80
N VAL A 204 16.34 12.67 -5.69
CA VAL A 204 17.71 13.08 -5.38
C VAL A 204 17.78 14.56 -4.98
N ARG A 205 16.92 15.41 -5.57
CA ARG A 205 16.76 16.82 -5.16
C ARG A 205 15.96 17.01 -3.86
N LYS A 206 15.54 15.93 -3.20
CA LYS A 206 14.76 15.94 -1.96
C LYS A 206 13.46 16.75 -2.07
N VAL A 207 12.81 16.73 -3.24
CA VAL A 207 11.52 17.38 -3.44
C VAL A 207 10.45 16.64 -2.63
N ARG A 208 9.66 17.37 -1.85
CA ARG A 208 8.55 16.80 -1.07
C ARG A 208 7.49 16.23 -2.01
N GLY A 209 7.10 14.97 -1.82
CA GLY A 209 6.18 14.28 -2.73
C GLY A 209 6.78 13.97 -4.10
N ALA A 210 8.10 13.79 -4.20
CA ALA A 210 8.80 13.45 -5.46
C ALA A 210 8.14 12.29 -6.23
N LEU A 211 7.71 11.24 -5.51
CA LEU A 211 6.98 10.10 -6.10
C LEU A 211 5.63 10.53 -6.69
N LEU A 212 4.82 11.29 -5.94
CA LEU A 212 3.53 11.78 -6.43
C LEU A 212 3.69 12.68 -7.66
N LEU A 213 4.61 13.64 -7.61
CA LEU A 213 4.90 14.53 -8.73
C LEU A 213 5.42 13.74 -9.93
N GLY A 214 6.28 12.75 -9.70
CA GLY A 214 6.75 11.83 -10.74
C GLY A 214 5.59 11.09 -11.42
N ILE A 215 4.68 10.49 -10.65
CA ILE A 215 3.49 9.81 -11.16
C ILE A 215 2.61 10.78 -11.97
N LEU A 216 2.29 11.96 -11.42
CA LEU A 216 1.43 12.94 -12.09
C LEU A 216 2.02 13.46 -13.40
N LEU A 217 3.29 13.91 -13.38
CA LEU A 217 3.96 14.45 -14.56
C LEU A 217 4.15 13.38 -15.63
N THR A 218 4.50 12.15 -15.24
CA THR A 218 4.63 11.03 -16.17
C THR A 218 3.26 10.66 -16.77
N THR A 219 2.20 10.69 -15.98
CA THR A 219 0.82 10.43 -16.45
C THR A 219 0.38 11.51 -17.44
N LEU A 220 0.66 12.78 -17.17
CA LEU A 220 0.35 13.88 -18.10
C LEU A 220 1.13 13.74 -19.42
N ALA A 221 2.41 13.39 -19.33
CA ALA A 221 3.23 13.11 -20.52
C ALA A 221 2.68 11.91 -21.31
N ALA A 222 2.27 10.84 -20.61
CA ALA A 222 1.65 9.67 -21.21
C ALA A 222 0.38 10.03 -21.98
N ILE A 223 -0.53 10.81 -21.37
CA ILE A 223 -1.78 11.27 -21.99
C ILE A 223 -1.49 12.13 -23.22
N ALA A 224 -0.55 13.09 -23.11
CA ALA A 224 -0.20 13.98 -24.21
C ALA A 224 0.37 13.20 -25.40
N LEU A 225 1.28 12.26 -25.16
CA LEU A 225 1.86 11.41 -26.20
C LEU A 225 0.83 10.46 -26.79
N ASN A 226 -0.07 9.91 -25.97
CA ASN A 226 -1.16 9.07 -26.46
C ASN A 226 -2.10 9.84 -27.40
N ALA A 227 -2.46 11.09 -27.04
CA ALA A 227 -3.28 11.96 -27.87
C ALA A 227 -2.61 12.31 -29.21
N LEU A 228 -1.29 12.54 -29.21
CA LEU A 228 -0.51 12.78 -30.45
C LEU A 228 -0.46 11.55 -31.37
N SER A 229 -0.52 10.36 -30.78
CA SER A 229 -0.57 9.08 -31.51
C SER A 229 -1.98 8.61 -31.87
N ASN A 230 -3.00 9.48 -31.87
CA ASN A 230 -4.40 9.13 -32.12
C ASN A 230 -4.95 8.01 -31.21
N TRP A 231 -4.50 7.95 -29.95
CA TRP A 231 -4.94 6.98 -28.94
C TRP A 231 -4.57 5.52 -29.21
N THR A 232 -3.61 5.24 -30.09
CA THR A 232 -3.19 3.87 -30.44
C THR A 232 -1.93 3.40 -29.70
N ALA A 233 -1.27 4.28 -28.95
CA ALA A 233 0.02 3.96 -28.30
C ALA A 233 -0.11 3.01 -27.10
N TYR A 234 -1.26 3.00 -26.43
CA TYR A 234 -1.53 2.16 -25.27
C TYR A 234 -2.62 1.15 -25.62
N THR A 235 -2.30 -0.13 -25.49
CA THR A 235 -3.20 -1.24 -25.85
C THR A 235 -4.21 -1.58 -24.75
N LEU A 236 -3.95 -1.14 -23.53
CA LEU A 236 -4.80 -1.39 -22.37
C LEU A 236 -5.92 -0.32 -22.29
N PRO A 237 -7.20 -0.73 -22.24
CA PRO A 237 -8.30 0.21 -22.09
C PRO A 237 -8.20 0.97 -20.76
N GLY A 238 -8.43 2.29 -20.80
CA GLY A 238 -8.38 3.16 -19.62
C GLY A 238 -6.98 3.62 -19.21
N VAL A 239 -5.93 3.28 -19.97
CA VAL A 239 -4.55 3.71 -19.69
C VAL A 239 -4.19 4.96 -20.49
N ALA A 240 -3.58 5.95 -19.82
CA ALA A 240 -3.13 7.20 -20.43
C ALA A 240 -4.24 7.93 -21.23
N VAL A 241 -5.46 7.95 -20.68
CA VAL A 241 -6.62 8.67 -21.22
C VAL A 241 -7.07 9.79 -20.28
N VAL A 242 -7.67 10.84 -20.84
CA VAL A 242 -8.32 11.87 -20.04
C VAL A 242 -9.59 11.26 -19.43
N PRO A 243 -9.79 11.35 -18.09
CA PRO A 243 -11.00 10.85 -17.46
C PRO A 243 -12.24 11.53 -18.04
N ALA A 244 -13.28 10.75 -18.36
CA ALA A 244 -14.56 11.28 -18.84
C ALA A 244 -15.29 12.11 -17.77
N GLN A 245 -15.01 11.85 -16.50
CA GLN A 245 -15.57 12.56 -15.35
C GLN A 245 -14.44 12.95 -14.40
N ILE A 246 -14.40 14.24 -14.03
CA ILE A 246 -13.40 14.79 -13.10
C ILE A 246 -13.78 14.51 -11.64
N ILE A 247 -15.07 14.36 -11.36
CA ILE A 247 -15.60 14.07 -10.03
C ILE A 247 -16.50 12.84 -10.14
N ASN A 248 -16.12 11.79 -9.39
CA ASN A 248 -16.94 10.60 -9.19
C ASN A 248 -17.28 10.45 -7.71
N LEU A 249 -18.48 9.94 -7.44
CA LEU A 249 -18.83 9.54 -6.08
C LEU A 249 -17.96 8.34 -5.67
N PRO A 250 -17.45 8.33 -4.44
CA PRO A 250 -16.66 7.21 -3.96
C PRO A 250 -17.55 5.95 -3.89
N ASP A 251 -17.05 4.87 -4.47
CA ASP A 251 -17.68 3.55 -4.36
C ASP A 251 -17.08 2.81 -3.15
N PHE A 252 -17.93 2.39 -2.22
CA PHE A 252 -17.53 1.63 -1.04
C PHE A 252 -17.96 0.17 -1.10
N SER A 253 -18.27 -0.36 -2.29
CA SER A 253 -18.69 -1.74 -2.51
C SER A 253 -17.69 -2.79 -1.99
N ASN A 254 -16.39 -2.47 -1.94
CA ASN A 254 -15.36 -3.36 -1.39
C ASN A 254 -15.22 -3.29 0.14
N LEU A 255 -15.98 -2.42 0.81
CA LEU A 255 -15.98 -2.35 2.27
C LEU A 255 -16.55 -3.66 2.85
N PHE A 256 -15.97 -4.15 3.94
CA PHE A 256 -16.38 -5.42 4.57
C PHE A 256 -16.28 -6.67 3.67
N ALA A 257 -15.42 -6.65 2.65
CA ALA A 257 -15.16 -7.80 1.78
C ALA A 257 -14.92 -9.15 2.49
N PRO A 258 -14.25 -9.24 3.66
CA PRO A 258 -14.14 -10.50 4.42
C PRO A 258 -15.48 -11.14 4.80
N PHE A 259 -16.54 -10.34 4.92
CA PHE A 259 -17.88 -10.75 5.31
C PHE A 259 -18.83 -10.88 4.11
N ALA A 260 -18.32 -10.77 2.89
CA ALA A 260 -19.11 -11.02 1.70
C ALA A 260 -19.41 -12.52 1.55
N ASP A 261 -20.58 -12.83 0.99
CA ASP A 261 -20.88 -14.18 0.52
C ASP A 261 -20.15 -14.42 -0.80
N VAL A 262 -19.35 -15.48 -0.84
CA VAL A 262 -18.65 -15.96 -2.01
C VAL A 262 -19.01 -17.43 -2.19
N ASN A 263 -19.72 -17.74 -3.27
CA ASN A 263 -20.16 -19.10 -3.62
C ASN A 263 -21.03 -19.79 -2.56
N GLY A 264 -21.88 -19.03 -1.85
CA GLY A 264 -22.80 -19.56 -0.82
C GLY A 264 -22.14 -19.78 0.54
N GLN A 265 -20.95 -19.21 0.75
CA GLN A 265 -20.21 -19.27 2.01
C GLN A 265 -19.63 -17.90 2.34
N LEU A 266 -19.53 -17.58 3.63
CA LEU A 266 -18.85 -16.37 4.07
C LEU A 266 -17.37 -16.46 3.67
N ALA A 267 -16.82 -15.45 3.00
CA ALA A 267 -15.43 -15.47 2.52
C ALA A 267 -14.42 -15.76 3.64
N LEU A 268 -14.69 -15.29 4.86
CA LEU A 268 -13.94 -15.60 6.08
C LEU A 268 -13.79 -17.11 6.35
N PHE A 269 -14.81 -17.91 6.04
CA PHE A 269 -14.79 -19.36 6.19
C PHE A 269 -14.39 -20.10 4.90
N GLY A 270 -14.65 -19.50 3.73
CA GLY A 270 -14.27 -20.04 2.42
C GLY A 270 -12.76 -20.28 2.28
N LEU A 271 -11.93 -19.44 2.91
CA LEU A 271 -10.47 -19.62 2.92
C LEU A 271 -10.04 -20.94 3.57
N PHE A 272 -10.74 -21.39 4.63
CA PHE A 272 -10.44 -22.66 5.29
C PHE A 272 -10.89 -23.86 4.47
N ALA A 273 -11.99 -23.70 3.71
CA ALA A 273 -12.46 -24.72 2.79
C ALA A 273 -11.48 -24.93 1.62
N LYS A 274 -10.86 -23.86 1.11
CA LYS A 274 -9.89 -23.92 0.01
C LYS A 274 -8.49 -24.36 0.43
N LEU A 275 -7.93 -23.75 1.48
CA LEU A 275 -6.56 -24.04 1.91
C LEU A 275 -6.49 -25.28 2.81
N GLY A 276 -7.58 -25.63 3.48
CA GLY A 276 -7.56 -26.53 4.63
C GLY A 276 -7.10 -25.82 5.91
N LEU A 277 -7.51 -26.35 7.06
CA LEU A 277 -7.32 -25.72 8.37
C LEU A 277 -5.84 -25.42 8.67
N LEU A 278 -4.96 -26.40 8.48
CA LEU A 278 -3.55 -26.26 8.82
C LEU A 278 -2.86 -25.19 7.95
N ALA A 279 -3.07 -25.23 6.63
CA ALA A 279 -2.44 -24.27 5.73
C ALA A 279 -3.01 -22.85 5.92
N ALA A 280 -4.31 -22.71 6.20
CA ALA A 280 -4.91 -21.43 6.55
C ALA A 280 -4.26 -20.82 7.81
N VAL A 281 -4.14 -21.61 8.88
CA VAL A 281 -3.51 -21.14 10.14
C VAL A 281 -2.05 -20.75 9.92
N LEU A 282 -1.28 -21.55 9.18
CA LEU A 282 0.12 -21.24 8.86
C LEU A 282 0.25 -19.97 8.01
N THR A 283 -0.67 -19.77 7.06
CA THR A 283 -0.70 -18.58 6.19
C THR A 283 -1.03 -17.33 7.00
N ILE A 284 -2.07 -17.37 7.84
CA ILE A 284 -2.45 -16.29 8.75
C ILE A 284 -1.25 -15.94 9.65
N PHE A 285 -0.64 -16.95 10.28
CA PHE A 285 0.53 -16.75 11.14
C PHE A 285 1.72 -16.16 10.38
N SER A 286 1.99 -16.61 9.14
CA SER A 286 3.07 -16.08 8.32
C SER A 286 2.86 -14.61 7.96
N ILE A 287 1.64 -14.21 7.60
CA ILE A 287 1.34 -12.80 7.30
C ILE A 287 1.45 -11.96 8.57
N MET A 288 0.90 -12.46 9.68
CA MET A 288 0.97 -11.82 11.00
C MET A 288 2.39 -11.46 11.40
N LEU A 289 3.32 -12.39 11.19
CA LEU A 289 4.73 -12.18 11.48
C LEU A 289 5.31 -11.08 10.60
N SER A 290 5.04 -11.14 9.29
CA SER A 290 5.53 -10.13 8.36
C SER A 290 5.00 -8.73 8.70
N ASP A 291 3.70 -8.61 9.01
CA ASP A 291 3.07 -7.34 9.39
C ASP A 291 3.61 -6.79 10.71
N PHE A 292 3.74 -7.65 11.71
CA PHE A 292 4.29 -7.27 13.00
C PHE A 292 5.70 -6.68 12.86
N PHE A 293 6.55 -7.25 12.00
CA PHE A 293 7.90 -6.73 11.78
C PHE A 293 7.94 -5.45 10.96
N ASP A 294 7.04 -5.28 9.99
CA ASP A 294 6.93 -4.03 9.22
C ASP A 294 6.48 -2.88 10.13
N THR A 295 5.46 -3.13 10.96
CA THR A 295 4.93 -2.18 11.94
C THR A 295 5.99 -1.80 12.97
N MET A 296 6.65 -2.79 13.59
CA MET A 296 7.70 -2.50 14.58
C MET A 296 8.92 -1.81 13.97
N GLY A 297 9.36 -2.23 12.78
CA GLY A 297 10.46 -1.58 12.07
C GLY A 297 10.16 -0.11 11.77
N THR A 298 8.93 0.19 11.37
CA THR A 298 8.46 1.55 11.10
C THR A 298 8.34 2.37 12.38
N ILE A 299 7.76 1.82 13.44
CA ILE A 299 7.60 2.51 14.73
C ILE A 299 8.96 2.81 15.36
N VAL A 300 9.89 1.85 15.37
CA VAL A 300 11.24 2.08 15.91
C VAL A 300 11.98 3.08 15.03
N GLY A 301 12.01 2.89 13.71
CA GLY A 301 12.77 3.75 12.81
C GLY A 301 12.29 5.21 12.78
N ILE A 302 10.98 5.43 12.77
CA ILE A 302 10.40 6.79 12.80
C ILE A 302 10.38 7.31 14.25
N GLY A 303 10.04 6.48 15.22
CA GLY A 303 9.95 6.85 16.63
C GLY A 303 11.29 7.27 17.22
N GLU A 304 12.39 6.64 16.83
CA GLU A 304 13.75 7.10 17.19
C GLU A 304 14.04 8.49 16.62
N GLN A 305 13.68 8.75 15.36
CA GLN A 305 13.86 10.09 14.77
C GLN A 305 12.90 11.14 15.36
N ALA A 306 11.74 10.72 15.84
CA ALA A 306 10.73 11.58 16.44
C ALA A 306 10.91 11.76 17.96
N GLY A 307 11.88 11.06 18.58
CA GLY A 307 12.14 11.11 20.02
C GLY A 307 11.07 10.43 20.90
N PHE A 308 10.29 9.51 20.32
CA PHE A 308 9.22 8.77 21.01
C PHE A 308 9.63 7.38 21.52
N VAL A 309 10.88 6.98 21.32
CA VAL A 309 11.40 5.67 21.72
C VAL A 309 12.39 5.85 22.87
N ASN A 310 12.25 5.04 23.93
CA ASN A 310 13.16 5.08 25.07
C ASN A 310 14.55 4.51 24.72
N ALA A 311 15.53 4.62 25.62
CA ALA A 311 16.91 4.15 25.39
C ALA A 311 17.03 2.63 25.14
N GLN A 312 15.95 1.88 25.32
CA GLN A 312 15.85 0.43 25.13
C GLN A 312 15.16 0.05 23.81
N GLY A 313 14.77 1.02 22.97
CA GLY A 313 14.07 0.74 21.71
C GLY A 313 12.57 0.46 21.90
N GLU A 314 12.03 0.71 23.08
CA GLU A 314 10.62 0.45 23.40
C GLU A 314 9.77 1.70 23.14
N TYR A 315 8.66 1.49 22.45
CA TYR A 315 7.58 2.45 22.30
C TYR A 315 6.66 2.35 23.54
N PRO A 316 6.19 3.48 24.11
CA PRO A 316 5.30 3.50 25.28
C PRO A 316 4.00 2.70 25.08
#